data_AF-A0A183E2S0-F1
#
_entry.id   AF-A0A183E2S0-F1
#
_cell.length_a   1.000
_cell.length_b   1.000
_cell.length_c   1.000
_cell.angle_alpha   90.00
_cell.angle_beta   90.00
_cell.angle_gamma   90.00
#
_symmetry.space_group_name_H-M   'P 1'
#
loop_
_entity.id
_entity.type
_entity.pdbx_description
1 polymer ?
#
loop_
_entity_poly.entity_id
_entity_poly.type
_entity_poly.pdbx_seq_one_letter_code
_entity_poly.pdbx_strand_id
1 'polypeptide(L)'
;MPEVSVTVPNELGGTIIGRGGERIRRIRDESGAQIKIEEEGPNGERIITITGTPSQIEMAQFLLQQCVRSSAAGRKYLNAG
;
A
#
# COMPACT_ATOMS: atom_id res chain seq x y z
N MET A 1 1.13 -19.76 2.45
CA MET A 1 0.24 -18.59 2.38
C MET A 1 0.64 -17.81 1.14
N PRO A 2 -0.29 -17.47 0.23
CA PRO A 2 0.04 -16.69 -0.96
C PRO A 2 0.64 -15.32 -0.60
N GLU A 3 1.39 -14.78 -1.55
CA GLU A 3 2.04 -13.49 -1.47
C GLU A 3 1.84 -12.72 -2.77
N VAL A 4 1.62 -11.41 -2.68
CA VAL A 4 1.53 -10.49 -3.81
C VAL A 4 2.36 -9.25 -3.51
N SER A 5 3.16 -8.81 -4.49
CA SER A 5 3.90 -7.56 -4.42
C SER A 5 3.32 -6.51 -5.37
N VAL A 6 3.33 -5.26 -4.95
CA VAL A 6 2.95 -4.10 -5.77
C VAL A 6 3.97 -2.98 -5.61
N THR A 7 4.36 -2.37 -6.72
CA THR A 7 5.26 -1.22 -6.72
C THR A 7 4.46 0.07 -6.73
N VAL A 8 4.85 1.04 -5.89
CA VAL A 8 4.23 2.36 -5.82
C VAL A 8 5.29 3.46 -5.78
N PRO A 9 5.03 4.65 -6.34
CA PRO A 9 5.91 5.80 -6.14
C PRO A 9 6.07 6.17 -4.67
N ASN A 10 7.22 6.73 -4.31
CA ASN A 10 7.52 7.20 -2.94
C ASN A 10 6.46 8.18 -2.41
N GLU A 11 5.93 9.05 -3.27
CA GLU A 11 4.87 10.00 -2.91
C GLU A 11 3.60 9.30 -2.40
N LEU A 12 3.28 8.13 -2.97
CA LEU A 12 2.14 7.32 -2.54
C LEU A 12 2.47 6.50 -1.29
N GLY A 13 3.74 6.11 -1.11
CA GLY A 13 4.22 5.45 0.09
C GLY A 13 3.85 6.20 1.37
N GLY A 14 4.12 7.51 1.42
CA GLY A 14 3.75 8.34 2.57
C GLY A 14 2.23 8.39 2.82
N THR A 15 1.44 8.41 1.75
CA THR A 15 -0.03 8.38 1.81
C THR A 15 -0.56 7.06 2.40
N ILE A 16 0.07 5.94 2.04
CA ILE A 16 -0.29 4.60 2.49
C ILE A 16 0.16 4.38 3.94
N ILE A 17 1.38 4.78 4.28
CA ILE A 17 1.95 4.63 5.63
C ILE A 17 1.18 5.48 6.64
N GLY A 18 0.86 6.73 6.28
CA GLY A 18 0.21 7.69 7.18
C GLY A 18 1.15 8.23 8.27
N ARG A 19 0.69 9.23 9.02
CA ARG A 19 1.50 9.87 10.07
C ARG A 19 1.88 8.83 11.14
N GLY A 20 3.18 8.69 11.40
CA GLY A 20 3.70 7.73 12.38
C GLY A 20 3.38 6.26 12.08
N GLY A 21 2.96 5.92 10.84
CA GLY A 21 2.57 4.56 10.46
C GLY A 21 1.16 4.15 10.90
N GLU A 22 0.32 5.07 11.38
CA GLU A 22 -1.04 4.77 11.87
C GLU A 22 -1.89 4.03 10.82
N ARG A 23 -1.86 4.52 9.58
CA ARG A 23 -2.71 4.01 8.51
C ARG A 23 -2.30 2.60 8.09
N ILE A 24 -1.01 2.35 7.88
CA ILE A 24 -0.55 0.99 7.52
C ILE A 24 -0.78 -0.01 8.65
N ARG A 25 -0.72 0.41 9.93
CA ARG A 25 -1.11 -0.46 11.05
C ARG A 25 -2.59 -0.84 10.94
N ARG A 26 -3.47 0.13 10.74
CA ARG A 26 -4.90 -0.12 10.55
C ARG A 26 -5.18 -1.06 9.37
N ILE A 27 -4.47 -0.90 8.24
CA ILE A 27 -4.64 -1.81 7.09
C ILE A 27 -4.25 -3.24 7.46
N ARG A 28 -3.12 -3.43 8.16
CA ARG A 28 -2.70 -4.76 8.65
C ARG A 28 -3.74 -5.35 9.59
N ASP A 29 -4.27 -4.55 10.52
CA ASP A 29 -5.24 -5.00 11.52
C ASP A 29 -6.60 -5.37 10.87
N GLU A 30 -7.13 -4.52 9.99
CA GLU A 30 -8.43 -4.74 9.33
C GLU A 30 -8.38 -5.86 8.28
N SER A 31 -7.27 -5.98 7.54
CA SER A 31 -7.11 -7.06 6.55
C SER A 31 -6.69 -8.39 7.15
N GLY A 32 -6.04 -8.38 8.32
CA GLY A 32 -5.36 -9.54 8.88
C GLY A 32 -4.16 -10.03 8.05
N ALA A 33 -3.75 -9.27 7.03
CA ALA A 33 -2.60 -9.60 6.17
C ALA A 33 -1.29 -9.11 6.80
N GLN A 34 -0.21 -9.86 6.55
CA GLN A 34 1.14 -9.37 6.79
C GLN A 34 1.53 -8.44 5.64
N ILE A 35 1.91 -7.19 5.95
CA ILE A 35 2.31 -6.20 4.94
C ILE A 35 3.71 -5.67 5.24
N LYS A 36 4.65 -5.89 4.31
CA LYS A 36 6.00 -5.32 4.32
C LYS A 36 6.08 -4.19 3.29
N ILE A 37 6.85 -3.15 3.62
CA ILE A 37 7.11 -2.01 2.73
C ILE A 37 8.62 -1.84 2.66
N GLU A 38 9.16 -1.99 1.46
CA GLU A 38 10.59 -1.92 1.18
C GLU A 38 10.83 -0.74 0.23
N GLU A 39 11.90 0.01 0.48
CA GLU A 39 12.36 1.05 -0.45
C GLU A 39 13.23 0.37 -1.49
N GLU A 40 12.69 0.11 -2.68
CA GLU A 40 13.48 -0.42 -3.79
C GLU A 40 13.82 0.68 -4.78
N GLY A 41 15.11 1.02 -4.79
CA GLY A 41 15.79 1.49 -5.98
C GLY A 41 15.96 3.01 -6.13
N PRO A 42 16.93 3.42 -6.96
CA PRO A 42 17.32 4.82 -7.19
C PRO A 42 16.22 5.69 -7.83
N ASN A 43 15.12 5.09 -8.26
CA ASN A 43 14.02 5.77 -8.97
C ASN A 43 12.91 6.28 -8.03
N GLY A 44 13.06 6.07 -6.72
CA GLY A 44 12.12 6.57 -5.73
C GLY A 44 10.80 5.80 -5.70
N GLU A 45 10.85 4.48 -5.82
CA GLU A 45 9.71 3.58 -5.70
C GLU A 45 9.77 2.77 -4.40
N ARG A 46 8.63 2.21 -4.02
CA ARG A 46 8.49 1.31 -2.88
C ARG A 46 7.79 0.05 -3.33
N ILE A 47 8.24 -1.08 -2.80
CA ILE A 47 7.56 -2.36 -2.95
C ILE A 47 6.75 -2.62 -1.70
N ILE A 48 5.48 -2.93 -1.90
CA ILE A 48 4.56 -3.37 -0.86
C ILE A 48 4.29 -4.85 -1.09
N THR A 49 4.72 -5.67 -0.15
CA THR A 49 4.52 -7.12 -0.18
C THR A 49 3.43 -7.49 0.81
N ILE A 50 2.39 -8.17 0.32
CA ILE A 50 1.20 -8.58 1.07
C ILE A 50 1.17 -10.11 1.12
N THR A 51 1.18 -10.68 2.32
CA THR A 51 1.15 -12.13 2.55
C THR A 51 -0.06 -12.47 3.43
N GLY A 52 -0.87 -13.45 3.04
CA GLY A 52 -2.13 -13.75 3.71
C GLY A 52 -2.91 -14.90 3.09
N THR A 53 -4.15 -15.12 3.53
CA THR A 53 -5.15 -15.87 2.75
C THR A 53 -5.64 -15.01 1.57
N PRO A 54 -6.29 -15.59 0.55
CA PRO A 54 -6.84 -14.80 -0.57
C PRO A 54 -7.73 -13.64 -0.12
N SER A 55 -8.63 -13.85 0.85
CA SER A 55 -9.51 -12.80 1.37
C SER A 55 -8.76 -11.71 2.14
N GLN A 56 -7.69 -12.08 2.88
CA GLN A 56 -6.85 -11.10 3.57
C GLN A 56 -6.08 -10.23 2.57
N ILE A 57 -5.55 -10.85 1.50
CA ILE A 57 -4.84 -10.14 0.43
C ILE A 57 -5.79 -9.19 -0.31
N GLU A 58 -6.98 -9.66 -0.68
CA GLU A 58 -8.00 -8.86 -1.36
C GLU A 58 -8.42 -7.65 -0.50
N MET A 59 -8.66 -7.86 0.80
CA MET A 59 -8.97 -6.77 1.72
C MET A 59 -7.82 -5.76 1.84
N ALA A 60 -6.58 -6.23 1.99
CA ALA A 60 -5.41 -5.37 2.05
C ALA A 60 -5.26 -4.52 0.77
N GLN A 61 -5.41 -5.14 -0.41
CA GLN A 61 -5.36 -4.45 -1.70
C GLN A 61 -6.47 -3.39 -1.82
N PHE A 62 -7.70 -3.72 -1.42
CA PHE A 62 -8.81 -2.78 -1.41
C PHE A 62 -8.53 -1.55 -0.55
N LEU A 63 -8.08 -1.76 0.70
CA LEU A 63 -7.75 -0.67 1.63
C LEU A 63 -6.58 0.19 1.12
N LEU A 64 -5.54 -0.42 0.54
CA LEU A 64 -4.44 0.29 -0.09
C LEU A 64 -4.92 1.18 -1.25
N GLN A 65 -5.77 0.65 -2.13
CA GLN A 65 -6.36 1.40 -3.24
C GLN A 65 -7.22 2.57 -2.74
N GLN A 66 -8.01 2.38 -1.68
CA GLN A 66 -8.76 3.46 -1.05
C GLN A 66 -7.84 4.57 -0.53
N CYS A 67 -6.74 4.22 0.13
CA CYS A 67 -5.77 5.20 0.61
C CYS A 67 -5.20 6.06 -0.51
N VAL A 68 -4.86 5.46 -1.65
CA VAL A 68 -4.39 6.17 -2.84
C VAL A 68 -5.49 7.07 -3.40
N ARG A 69 -6.68 6.52 -3.67
CA ARG A 69 -7.83 7.27 -4.26
C ARG A 69 -8.28 8.46 -3.41
N SER A 70 -8.20 8.35 -2.08
CA SER A 70 -8.62 9.43 -1.16
C SER A 70 -7.57 10.54 -1.02
N SER A 71 -6.35 10.38 -1.53
CA SER A 71 -5.27 11.35 -1.38
C SER A 71 -5.13 12.27 -2.59
N ALA A 72 -4.61 13.49 -2.39
CA ALA A 72 -4.31 14.39 -3.51
C ALA A 72 -3.20 13.82 -4.43
N ALA A 73 -2.14 13.27 -3.82
CA ALA A 73 -1.04 12.63 -4.55
C ALA A 73 -1.51 11.42 -5.37
N GLY A 74 -2.34 10.57 -4.79
CA GLY A 74 -2.91 9.42 -5.48
C GLY A 74 -3.90 9.78 -6.58
N ARG A 75 -4.75 10.80 -6.39
CA ARG A 75 -5.61 11.32 -7.47
C ARG A 75 -4.77 11.86 -8.62
N LYS A 76 -3.70 12.61 -8.33
CA LYS A 76 -2.76 13.10 -9.36
C LYS A 76 -2.12 11.92 -10.11
N TYR A 77 -1.66 10.90 -9.38
CA TYR A 77 -1.05 9.71 -9.98
C TYR A 77 -2.01 8.94 -10.89
N LEU A 78 -3.25 8.72 -10.44
CA LEU A 78 -4.27 8.00 -11.21
C LEU A 78 -4.76 8.77 -12.45
N ASN A 79 -4.66 10.11 -12.45
CA ASN A 79 -5.04 10.96 -13.59
C ASN A 79 -3.86 11.29 -14.53
N ALA A 80 -2.63 10.91 -14.16
CA ALA A 80 -1.43 11.18 -14.94
C ALA A 80 -1.07 10.04 -15.91
N GLY A 81 -1.87 8.96 -15.93
CA GLY A 81 -1.75 7.82 -16.84
C GLY A 81 -2.83 7.83 -17.92
#